data_AF-D7N797-F1
#
_entry.id   AF-D7N797-F1
#
_cell.length_a   1.000
_cell.length_b   1.000
_cell.length_c   1.000
_cell.angle_alpha   90.00
_cell.angle_beta   90.00
_cell.angle_gamma   90.00
#
_symmetry.space_group_name_H-M   'P 1'
#
loop_
_entity.id
_entity.type
_entity.pdbx_description
1 polymer ?
#
loop_
_entity_poly.entity_id
_entity_poly.type
_entity_poly.pdbx_seq_one_letter_code
_entity_poly.pdbx_strand_id
1 'polypeptide(L)'
;MGAKKLRSKKYFRQKGFTLIELVLAIGISMIIFSVLSSIFGLVAKTITISSSGNEFLNSSYFSSNYIYREVASADYIIKNENKNSLGFALVNVFNAKKGKKYRYVYYVFSDSSIKRKALVRNSIFEGNLITGKTGTNIIAKNIKSVDSTVNDEIIKLNIEHELNGISKKYEIEIINRTFGEIK
;
A
#
# COMPACT_ATOMS: atom_id res chain seq x y z
N MET A 1 -69.96 2.41 -71.68
CA MET A 1 -70.10 2.28 -70.21
C MET A 1 -68.80 1.74 -69.64
N GLY A 2 -67.98 2.59 -69.03
CA GLY A 2 -66.72 2.19 -68.38
C GLY A 2 -66.83 2.35 -66.87
N ALA A 3 -66.86 1.25 -66.11
CA ALA A 3 -66.91 1.30 -64.66
C ALA A 3 -65.55 1.72 -64.09
N LYS A 4 -65.53 2.86 -63.38
CA LYS A 4 -64.33 3.41 -62.74
C LYS A 4 -63.98 2.58 -61.50
N LYS A 5 -62.88 1.84 -61.56
CA LYS A 5 -62.39 0.98 -60.46
C LYS A 5 -61.83 1.85 -59.33
N LEU A 6 -62.51 1.92 -58.20
CA LEU A 6 -62.04 2.61 -57.00
C LEU A 6 -60.91 1.79 -56.35
N ARG A 7 -59.66 2.27 -56.44
CA ARG A 7 -58.54 1.75 -55.65
C ARG A 7 -58.56 2.42 -54.28
N SER A 8 -58.86 1.67 -53.22
CA SER A 8 -58.69 2.15 -51.85
C SER A 8 -57.21 2.08 -51.46
N LYS A 9 -56.59 3.24 -51.18
CA LYS A 9 -55.27 3.30 -50.55
C LYS A 9 -55.44 2.92 -49.08
N LYS A 10 -54.96 1.75 -48.67
CA LYS A 10 -54.83 1.38 -47.24
C LYS A 10 -53.70 2.21 -46.62
N TYR A 11 -54.06 3.23 -45.85
CA TYR A 11 -53.12 3.89 -44.95
C TYR A 11 -52.92 3.00 -43.73
N PHE A 12 -51.75 2.40 -43.57
CA PHE A 12 -51.37 1.77 -42.32
C PHE A 12 -51.27 2.87 -41.24
N ARG A 13 -52.28 2.99 -40.39
CA ARG A 13 -52.22 3.85 -39.20
C ARG A 13 -51.10 3.33 -38.30
N GLN A 14 -50.02 4.09 -38.13
CA GLN A 14 -49.07 3.85 -37.06
C GLN A 14 -49.82 4.06 -35.73
N LYS A 15 -50.02 2.98 -34.97
CA LYS A 15 -50.64 3.06 -33.64
C LYS A 15 -49.57 3.56 -32.67
N GLY A 16 -49.79 4.72 -32.07
CA GLY A 16 -49.00 5.21 -30.95
C GLY A 16 -49.30 4.40 -29.68
N PHE A 17 -48.42 4.51 -28.68
CA PHE A 17 -48.65 3.94 -27.36
C PHE A 17 -49.83 4.62 -26.67
N THR A 18 -50.62 3.83 -25.97
CA THR A 18 -51.63 4.34 -25.05
C THR A 18 -50.95 4.96 -23.82
N LEU A 19 -51.63 5.91 -23.17
CA LEU A 19 -51.11 6.56 -21.97
C LEU A 19 -50.79 5.54 -20.85
N ILE A 20 -51.61 4.49 -20.72
CA ILE A 20 -51.42 3.45 -19.72
C ILE A 20 -50.17 2.58 -19.99
N GLU A 21 -49.90 2.25 -21.25
CA GLU A 21 -48.68 1.52 -21.65
C GLU A 21 -47.42 2.34 -21.35
N LEU A 22 -47.47 3.66 -21.58
CA LEU A 22 -46.36 4.55 -21.27
C LEU A 22 -46.07 4.60 -19.76
N VAL A 23 -47.10 4.76 -18.93
CA VAL A 23 -46.96 4.79 -17.47
C VAL A 23 -46.41 3.46 -16.94
N LEU A 24 -46.91 2.33 -17.46
CA LEU A 24 -46.40 1.00 -17.11
C LEU A 24 -44.93 0.82 -17.50
N ALA A 25 -44.55 1.26 -18.72
CA ALA A 25 -43.17 1.17 -19.18
C ALA A 25 -42.21 2.00 -18.31
N ILE A 26 -42.61 3.21 -17.91
CA ILE A 26 -41.82 4.07 -17.02
C ILE A 26 -41.70 3.43 -15.63
N GLY A 27 -42.79 2.91 -15.07
CA GLY A 27 -42.79 2.26 -13.76
C GLY A 27 -41.86 1.05 -13.71
N ILE A 28 -41.93 0.18 -14.73
CA ILE A 28 -41.02 -0.97 -14.86
C ILE A 28 -39.57 -0.50 -15.03
N SER A 29 -39.34 0.55 -15.83
CA SER A 29 -38.00 1.11 -16.03
C SER A 29 -37.39 1.63 -14.73
N MET A 30 -38.16 2.34 -13.88
CA MET A 30 -37.68 2.83 -12.59
C MET A 30 -37.26 1.70 -11.65
N ILE A 31 -38.04 0.61 -11.61
CA ILE A 31 -37.68 -0.58 -10.83
C ILE A 31 -36.34 -1.14 -11.33
N ILE A 32 -36.19 -1.32 -12.65
CA ILE A 32 -34.95 -1.80 -13.26
C ILE A 32 -33.77 -0.88 -12.91
N PHE A 33 -33.92 0.44 -13.07
CA PHE A 33 -32.88 1.40 -12.75
C PHE A 33 -32.48 1.40 -11.27
N SER A 34 -33.44 1.24 -10.36
CA SER A 34 -33.17 1.15 -8.92
C SER A 34 -32.31 -0.08 -8.56
N VAL A 35 -32.67 -1.23 -9.14
CA VAL A 35 -31.91 -2.48 -8.97
C VAL A 35 -30.50 -2.34 -9.56
N LEU A 36 -30.38 -1.80 -10.78
CA LEU A 36 -29.10 -1.57 -11.42
C LEU A 36 -28.20 -0.63 -10.61
N SER A 37 -28.74 0.50 -10.15
CA SER A 37 -28.00 1.46 -9.32
C SER A 37 -27.45 0.82 -8.05
N SER A 38 -28.26 -0.01 -7.38
CA SER A 38 -27.83 -0.75 -6.20
C SER A 38 -26.68 -1.72 -6.50
N ILE A 39 -26.77 -2.47 -7.61
CA ILE A 39 -25.71 -3.38 -8.05
C ILE A 39 -24.43 -2.61 -8.37
N PHE A 40 -24.54 -1.49 -9.09
CA PHE A 40 -23.39 -0.63 -9.39
C PHE A 40 -22.68 -0.13 -8.13
N GLY A 41 -23.43 0.29 -7.11
CA GLY A 41 -22.87 0.72 -5.83
C GLY A 41 -22.10 -0.41 -5.13
N LEU A 42 -22.62 -1.63 -5.15
CA LEU A 42 -21.94 -2.81 -4.59
C LEU A 42 -20.67 -3.17 -5.37
N VAL A 43 -20.73 -3.13 -6.71
CA VAL A 43 -19.57 -3.41 -7.57
C VAL A 43 -18.47 -2.37 -7.32
N ALA A 44 -18.81 -1.09 -7.28
CA ALA A 44 -17.85 -0.02 -7.00
C ALA A 44 -17.15 -0.21 -5.64
N LYS A 45 -17.91 -0.51 -4.58
CA LYS A 45 -17.35 -0.83 -3.25
C LYS A 45 -16.45 -2.07 -3.27
N THR A 46 -16.83 -3.09 -4.02
CA THR A 46 -16.04 -4.33 -4.11
C THR A 46 -14.71 -4.09 -4.81
N ILE A 47 -14.71 -3.28 -5.88
CA ILE A 47 -13.50 -2.90 -6.60
C ILE A 47 -12.53 -2.13 -5.68
N THR A 48 -13.03 -1.16 -4.90
CA THR A 48 -12.16 -0.38 -3.99
C THR A 48 -11.59 -1.22 -2.86
N ILE A 49 -12.38 -2.12 -2.27
CA ILE A 49 -11.89 -3.05 -1.23
C ILE A 49 -10.81 -3.98 -1.81
N SER A 50 -11.05 -4.52 -3.02
CA SER A 50 -10.10 -5.41 -3.70
C SER A 50 -8.80 -4.69 -4.05
N SER A 51 -8.88 -3.47 -4.61
CA SER A 51 -7.70 -2.69 -4.97
C SER A 51 -6.88 -2.31 -3.74
N SER A 52 -7.52 -1.84 -2.66
CA SER A 52 -6.84 -1.56 -1.39
C SER A 52 -6.21 -2.82 -0.78
N GLY A 53 -6.86 -3.97 -0.92
CA GLY A 53 -6.31 -5.26 -0.50
C GLY A 53 -5.02 -5.64 -1.26
N ASN A 54 -5.01 -5.45 -2.57
CA ASN A 54 -3.85 -5.74 -3.42
C ASN A 54 -2.69 -4.76 -3.16
N GLU A 55 -2.99 -3.47 -2.96
CA GLU A 55 -1.99 -2.46 -2.61
C GLU A 55 -1.33 -2.79 -1.27
N PHE A 56 -2.13 -3.19 -0.27
CA PHE A 56 -1.62 -3.64 1.02
C PHE A 56 -0.68 -4.84 0.87
N LEU A 57 -1.08 -5.88 0.12
CA LEU A 57 -0.26 -7.07 -0.08
C LEU A 57 1.07 -6.73 -0.75
N ASN A 58 1.03 -5.93 -1.81
CA ASN A 58 2.23 -5.53 -2.54
C ASN A 58 3.15 -4.66 -1.68
N SER A 59 2.60 -3.69 -0.96
CA SER A 59 3.35 -2.79 -0.08
C SER A 59 4.01 -3.56 1.07
N SER A 60 3.25 -4.46 1.71
CA SER A 60 3.75 -5.30 2.81
C SER A 60 4.81 -6.29 2.33
N TYR A 61 4.59 -6.93 1.17
CA TYR A 61 5.57 -7.83 0.57
C TYR A 61 6.85 -7.10 0.16
N PHE A 62 6.74 -5.90 -0.42
CA PHE A 62 7.89 -5.10 -0.80
C PHE A 62 8.67 -4.63 0.43
N SER A 63 8.01 -4.02 1.42
CA SER A 63 8.66 -3.48 2.61
C SER A 63 9.34 -4.56 3.44
N SER A 64 8.65 -5.69 3.64
CA SER A 64 9.20 -6.82 4.40
C SER A 64 10.42 -7.42 3.72
N ASN A 65 10.35 -7.72 2.42
CA ASN A 65 11.51 -8.25 1.69
C ASN A 65 12.66 -7.26 1.62
N TYR A 66 12.35 -5.96 1.49
CA TYR A 66 13.36 -4.92 1.45
C TYR A 66 14.12 -4.86 2.77
N ILE A 67 13.41 -4.75 3.90
CA ILE A 67 14.00 -4.73 5.24
C ILE A 67 14.75 -6.04 5.51
N TYR A 68 14.15 -7.19 5.19
CA TYR A 68 14.76 -8.50 5.35
C TYR A 68 16.11 -8.59 4.62
N ARG A 69 16.17 -8.16 3.35
CA ARG A 69 17.40 -8.18 2.56
C ARG A 69 18.48 -7.26 3.12
N GLU A 70 18.10 -6.08 3.61
CA GLU A 70 19.07 -5.16 4.23
C GLU A 70 19.61 -5.72 5.55
N VAL A 71 18.75 -6.30 6.39
CA VAL A 71 19.14 -6.93 7.65
C VAL A 71 20.04 -8.13 7.39
N ALA A 72 19.66 -9.00 6.44
CA ALA A 72 20.43 -10.19 6.09
C ALA A 72 21.78 -9.90 5.44
N SER A 73 21.97 -8.72 4.85
CA SER A 73 23.23 -8.30 4.24
C SER A 73 24.09 -7.42 5.15
N ALA A 74 23.61 -7.08 6.34
CA ALA A 74 24.36 -6.25 7.28
C ALA A 74 25.52 -7.04 7.92
N ASP A 75 26.68 -6.41 8.01
CA ASP A 75 27.82 -6.98 8.74
C ASP A 75 27.56 -6.97 10.25
N TYR A 76 26.97 -5.88 10.76
CA TYR A 76 26.65 -5.72 12.18
C TYR A 76 25.27 -5.08 12.36
N ILE A 77 24.61 -5.44 13.46
CA ILE A 77 23.39 -4.78 13.93
C ILE A 77 23.68 -4.17 15.28
N ILE A 78 23.39 -2.87 15.41
CA ILE A 78 23.58 -2.11 16.63
C ILE A 78 22.26 -1.50 17.08
N LYS A 79 22.15 -1.21 18.38
CA LYS A 79 21.00 -0.49 18.93
C LYS A 79 20.96 0.95 18.42
N ASN A 80 19.78 1.46 18.14
CA ASN A 80 19.59 2.84 17.68
C ASN A 80 18.48 3.54 18.46
N GLU A 81 18.88 4.53 19.26
CA GLU A 81 18.02 5.28 20.17
C GLU A 81 17.56 6.62 19.58
N ASN A 82 17.76 6.83 18.27
CA ASN A 82 17.22 8.00 17.59
C ASN A 82 15.70 8.11 17.78
N LYS A 83 15.20 9.35 17.92
CA LYS A 83 13.76 9.60 18.02
C LYS A 83 13.01 8.98 16.84
N ASN A 84 11.95 8.25 17.14
CA ASN A 84 11.08 7.53 16.19
C ASN A 84 11.78 6.40 15.40
N SER A 85 12.98 5.99 15.80
CA SER A 85 13.68 4.83 15.26
C SER A 85 12.92 3.54 15.55
N LEU A 86 13.07 2.53 14.68
CA LEU A 86 12.62 1.16 14.95
C LEU A 86 13.57 0.39 15.91
N GLY A 87 14.41 1.09 16.66
CA GLY A 87 15.24 0.52 17.72
C GLY A 87 16.60 -0.07 17.29
N PHE A 88 16.86 -0.22 15.99
CA PHE A 88 18.11 -0.78 15.48
C PHE A 88 18.70 0.00 14.30
N ALA A 89 19.99 -0.23 14.05
CA ALA A 89 20.70 0.20 12.87
C ALA A 89 21.59 -0.90 12.33
N LEU A 90 21.69 -0.94 11.00
CA LEU A 90 22.47 -1.87 10.23
C LEU A 90 23.77 -1.19 9.82
N VAL A 91 24.89 -1.88 10.01
CA VAL A 91 26.22 -1.36 9.70
C VAL A 91 26.87 -2.27 8.67
N ASN A 92 27.29 -1.65 7.57
CA ASN A 92 28.07 -2.30 6.52
C ASN A 92 29.46 -1.66 6.46
N VAL A 93 30.49 -2.48 6.57
CA VAL A 93 31.91 -2.08 6.53
C VAL A 93 32.45 -2.34 5.13
N PHE A 94 33.02 -1.31 4.52
CA PHE A 94 33.62 -1.46 3.20
C PHE A 94 34.94 -0.69 3.10
N ASN A 95 35.88 -1.26 2.37
CA ASN A 95 37.17 -0.64 2.10
C ASN A 95 37.01 0.39 0.97
N ALA A 96 37.33 1.65 1.27
CA ALA A 96 37.41 2.72 0.28
C ALA A 96 38.87 3.11 0.03
N LYS A 97 39.12 3.86 -1.06
CA LYS A 97 40.46 4.38 -1.40
C LYS A 97 41.14 5.17 -0.26
N LYS A 98 40.36 5.68 0.71
CA LYS A 98 40.82 6.45 1.88
C LYS A 98 40.56 5.72 3.21
N GLY A 99 40.75 4.41 3.25
CA GLY A 99 40.55 3.58 4.45
C GLY A 99 39.15 2.98 4.57
N LYS A 100 38.88 2.39 5.74
CA LYS A 100 37.59 1.76 6.06
C LYS A 100 36.49 2.82 6.14
N LYS A 101 35.32 2.49 5.59
CA LYS A 101 34.10 3.28 5.72
C LYS A 101 32.98 2.43 6.28
N TYR A 102 32.10 3.11 7.00
CA TYR A 102 30.98 2.51 7.71
C TYR A 102 29.69 3.14 7.15
N ARG A 103 28.85 2.31 6.54
CA ARG A 103 27.51 2.71 6.10
C ARG A 103 26.52 2.30 7.18
N TYR A 104 25.84 3.29 7.73
CA TYR A 104 24.75 3.10 8.69
C TYR A 104 23.42 3.23 7.98
N VAL A 105 22.54 2.26 8.19
CA VAL A 105 21.16 2.26 7.68
C VAL A 105 20.23 2.02 8.86
N TYR A 106 19.21 2.84 9.00
CA TYR A 106 18.19 2.65 10.04
C TYR A 106 16.83 3.11 9.56
N TYR A 107 15.79 2.65 10.23
CA TYR A 107 14.41 2.95 9.87
C TYR A 107 13.75 3.82 10.92
N VAL A 108 12.90 4.74 10.45
CA VAL A 108 12.17 5.68 11.30
C VAL A 108 10.71 5.67 10.88
N PHE A 109 9.81 5.63 11.85
CA PHE A 109 8.39 5.83 11.62
C PHE A 109 8.04 7.31 11.80
N SER A 110 7.64 7.99 10.72
CA SER A 110 7.14 9.37 10.81
C SER A 110 6.14 9.66 9.69
N ASP A 111 5.17 10.52 9.98
CA ASP A 111 4.18 11.00 8.98
C ASP A 111 3.46 9.84 8.29
N SER A 112 3.00 8.86 9.07
CA SER A 112 2.32 7.65 8.58
C SER A 112 3.12 6.85 7.54
N SER A 113 4.45 6.87 7.64
CA SER A 113 5.35 6.20 6.71
C SER A 113 6.59 5.64 7.40
N ILE A 114 7.09 4.51 6.88
CA ILE A 114 8.40 3.97 7.27
C ILE A 114 9.43 4.54 6.31
N LYS A 115 10.39 5.28 6.89
CA LYS A 115 11.47 5.94 6.16
C LYS A 115 12.79 5.26 6.49
N ARG A 116 13.51 4.85 5.44
CA ARG A 116 14.90 4.42 5.52
C ARG A 116 15.79 5.64 5.53
N LYS A 117 16.67 5.73 6.52
CA LYS A 117 17.74 6.71 6.60
C LYS A 117 19.08 6.01 6.41
N ALA A 118 19.94 6.59 5.59
CA ALA A 118 21.29 6.08 5.37
C ALA A 118 22.33 7.18 5.38
N LEU A 119 23.49 6.89 5.96
CA LEU A 119 24.66 7.75 5.96
C LEU A 119 25.94 6.93 5.88
N VAL A 120 27.02 7.58 5.46
CA VAL A 120 28.36 6.98 5.41
C VAL A 120 29.31 7.83 6.24
N ARG A 121 30.15 7.17 7.05
CA ARG A 121 31.22 7.80 7.82
C ARG A 121 32.55 7.07 7.63
N ASN A 122 33.64 7.78 7.95
CA ASN A 122 35.00 7.24 7.96
C ASN A 122 35.38 6.64 9.33
N SER A 123 34.56 6.83 10.36
CA SER A 123 34.76 6.32 11.72
C SER A 123 33.49 5.66 12.24
N ILE A 124 33.65 4.85 13.29
CA ILE A 124 32.56 4.20 14.01
C ILE A 124 31.81 5.25 14.85
N PHE A 125 30.51 5.06 15.05
CA PHE A 125 29.77 5.87 16.02
C PHE A 125 30.09 5.45 17.45
N GLU A 126 30.42 6.42 18.28
CA GLU A 126 30.48 6.22 19.73
C GLU A 126 29.05 6.40 20.29
N GLY A 127 28.45 5.31 20.75
CA GLY A 127 27.11 5.27 21.32
C GLY A 127 25.97 4.90 20.35
N ASN A 128 24.74 5.00 20.84
CA ASN A 128 23.52 4.50 20.17
C ASN A 128 22.78 5.56 19.34
N LEU A 129 23.33 6.77 19.21
CA LEU A 129 22.71 7.91 18.53
C LEU A 129 23.40 8.21 17.20
N ILE A 130 22.69 7.99 16.10
CA ILE A 130 23.22 8.12 14.75
C ILE A 130 22.88 9.52 14.20
N THR A 131 23.87 10.42 14.15
CA THR A 131 23.69 11.83 13.78
C THR A 131 24.43 12.25 12.50
N GLY A 132 23.79 13.06 11.66
CA GLY A 132 24.43 13.65 10.48
C GLY A 132 23.51 13.77 9.28
N LYS A 133 24.08 14.13 8.13
CA LYS A 133 23.34 14.26 6.87
C LYS A 133 22.97 12.87 6.34
N THR A 134 21.68 12.53 6.41
CA THR A 134 21.15 11.24 5.96
C THR A 134 20.42 11.38 4.63
N GLY A 135 20.65 10.44 3.71
CA GLY A 135 19.70 10.20 2.61
C GLY A 135 18.43 9.55 3.18
N THR A 136 17.25 9.98 2.72
CA THR A 136 15.96 9.49 3.22
C THR A 136 15.14 8.93 2.07
N ASN A 137 14.70 7.67 2.20
CA ASN A 137 13.82 6.99 1.25
C ASN A 137 12.56 6.52 1.97
N ILE A 138 11.40 6.65 1.33
CA ILE A 138 10.14 6.10 1.85
C ILE A 138 10.05 4.65 1.40
N ILE A 139 9.94 3.72 2.36
CA ILE A 139 9.86 2.28 2.10
C ILE A 139 8.40 1.80 2.13
N ALA A 140 7.60 2.37 3.03
CA ALA A 140 6.17 2.07 3.12
C ALA A 140 5.38 3.34 3.48
N LYS A 141 4.18 3.46 2.93
CA LYS A 141 3.21 4.54 3.17
C LYS A 141 1.94 3.96 3.77
N ASN A 142 1.06 4.84 4.27
CA ASN A 142 -0.24 4.46 4.86
C ASN A 142 -0.08 3.56 6.09
N ILE A 143 0.97 3.83 6.88
CA ILE A 143 1.28 3.12 8.12
C ILE A 143 0.61 3.84 9.27
N LYS A 144 -0.20 3.12 10.02
CA LYS A 144 -0.88 3.63 11.21
C LYS A 144 0.02 3.54 12.44
N SER A 145 0.66 2.40 12.64
CA SER A 145 1.56 2.15 13.76
C SER A 145 2.65 1.15 13.39
N VAL A 146 3.77 1.25 14.09
CA VAL A 146 4.87 0.29 14.02
C VAL A 146 5.36 0.04 15.43
N ASP A 147 5.39 -1.23 15.83
CA ASP A 147 6.01 -1.69 17.06
C ASP A 147 7.21 -2.57 16.72
N SER A 148 8.34 -2.30 17.35
CA SER A 148 9.59 -3.01 17.12
C SER A 148 10.09 -3.63 18.42
N THR A 149 10.41 -4.92 18.38
CA THR A 149 11.11 -5.64 19.43
C THR A 149 12.44 -6.11 18.86
N VAL A 150 13.54 -5.66 19.46
CA VAL A 150 14.90 -5.96 19.01
C VAL A 150 15.62 -6.65 20.16
N ASN A 151 15.93 -7.93 19.97
CA ASN A 151 16.76 -8.74 20.86
C ASN A 151 18.02 -9.21 20.10
N ASP A 152 18.99 -9.74 20.84
CA ASP A 152 20.25 -10.22 20.27
C ASP A 152 20.06 -11.35 19.23
N GLU A 153 18.96 -12.10 19.34
CA GLU A 153 18.65 -13.24 18.46
C GLU A 153 17.58 -12.93 17.40
N ILE A 154 16.68 -11.97 17.65
CA ILE A 154 15.50 -11.75 16.79
C ILE A 154 15.18 -10.26 16.70
N ILE A 155 14.90 -9.80 15.48
CA ILE A 155 14.26 -8.52 15.20
C ILE A 155 12.83 -8.81 14.77
N LYS A 156 11.86 -8.34 15.55
CA LYS A 156 10.43 -8.47 15.30
C LYS A 156 9.81 -7.10 15.05
N LEU A 157 9.15 -6.93 13.91
CA LEU A 157 8.45 -5.72 13.52
C LEU A 157 6.98 -6.02 13.30
N ASN A 158 6.11 -5.39 14.08
CA ASN A 158 4.67 -5.42 13.89
C ASN A 158 4.26 -4.12 13.22
N ILE A 159 3.67 -4.21 12.03
CA ILE A 159 3.31 -3.03 11.23
C ILE A 159 1.81 -3.07 10.95
N GLU A 160 1.11 -1.99 11.30
CA GLU A 160 -0.31 -1.77 10.98
C GLU A 160 -0.40 -0.78 9.81
N HIS A 161 -1.00 -1.21 8.70
CA HIS A 161 -1.39 -0.33 7.60
C HIS A 161 -2.85 0.07 7.74
N GLU A 162 -3.17 1.28 7.29
CA GLU A 162 -4.53 1.77 7.19
C GLU A 162 -4.74 2.46 5.83
N LEU A 163 -5.66 1.92 5.03
CA LEU A 163 -6.05 2.49 3.74
C LEU A 163 -7.57 2.45 3.59
N ASN A 164 -8.18 3.61 3.32
CA ASN A 164 -9.63 3.73 3.10
C ASN A 164 -10.49 3.14 4.24
N GLY A 165 -10.04 3.28 5.50
CA GLY A 165 -10.72 2.74 6.69
C GLY A 165 -10.54 1.23 6.91
N ILE A 166 -9.74 0.56 6.07
CA ILE A 166 -9.36 -0.84 6.25
C ILE A 166 -7.98 -0.89 6.91
N SER A 167 -7.92 -1.45 8.12
CA SER A 167 -6.66 -1.73 8.81
C SER A 167 -6.25 -3.18 8.61
N LYS A 168 -4.95 -3.40 8.33
CA LYS A 168 -4.34 -4.74 8.29
C LYS A 168 -2.99 -4.72 8.97
N LYS A 169 -2.72 -5.78 9.73
CA LYS A 169 -1.45 -5.99 10.43
C LYS A 169 -0.65 -7.08 9.75
N TYR A 170 0.66 -6.91 9.71
CA TYR A 170 1.59 -7.98 9.39
C TYR A 170 2.82 -7.90 10.30
N GLU A 171 3.46 -9.04 10.42
CA GLU A 171 4.65 -9.22 11.24
C GLU A 171 5.83 -9.57 10.33
N ILE A 172 6.98 -8.98 10.63
CA ILE A 172 8.27 -9.38 10.07
C ILE A 172 9.11 -9.91 11.22
N GLU A 173 9.53 -11.16 11.13
CA GLU A 173 10.45 -11.78 12.06
C GLU A 173 11.76 -12.10 11.33
N ILE A 174 12.88 -11.60 11.85
CA ILE A 174 14.20 -11.76 11.25
C ILE A 174 15.15 -12.29 12.30
N ILE A 175 15.76 -13.43 12.01
CA ILE A 175 16.82 -14.00 12.86
C ILE A 175 18.04 -13.10 12.76
N ASN A 176 18.48 -12.64 13.91
CA ASN A 176 19.61 -11.78 14.10
C ASN A 176 20.87 -12.64 14.18
N ARG A 177 21.78 -12.47 13.22
CA ARG A 177 22.99 -13.29 13.11
C ARG A 177 24.24 -12.57 13.66
N THR A 178 24.14 -11.28 13.97
CA THR A 178 25.31 -10.40 14.15
C THR A 178 25.02 -9.23 15.10
N PHE A 179 24.62 -9.52 16.35
CA PHE A 179 24.86 -8.57 17.44
C PHE A 179 26.33 -8.66 17.86
N GLY A 180 27.05 -7.57 17.71
CA GLY A 180 28.44 -7.47 18.13
C GLY A 180 28.89 -6.01 18.18
N GLU A 181 29.70 -5.69 19.18
CA GLU A 181 30.42 -4.42 19.22
C GLU A 181 31.27 -4.30 17.96
N ILE A 182 31.16 -3.16 17.27
CA ILE A 182 32.04 -2.84 16.15
C ILE A 182 33.43 -2.58 16.78
N LYS A 183 34.30 -3.59 16.77
CA LYS A 183 35.69 -3.48 17.25
C LYS A 183 36.61 -2.88 16.18
#